data_AF-A0A7K6YU81-F1
#
_entry.id   AF-A0A7K6YU81-F1
#
_cell.length_a   1.000
_cell.length_b   1.000
_cell.length_c   1.000
_cell.angle_alpha   90.00
_cell.angle_beta   90.00
_cell.angle_gamma   90.00
#
_symmetry.space_group_name_H-M   'P 1'
#
loop_
_entity.id
_entity.type
_entity.pdbx_description
1 polymer ?
#
loop_
_entity_poly.entity_id
_entity_poly.type
_entity_poly.pdbx_seq_one_letter_code
_entity_poly.pdbx_strand_id
1 'polypeptide(L)'
;EPNGSSVCLPCEKDEYIEYPNDFSKCLGCQRCREDQVELSPCRATSNTQCACKSGTFCSPDHPCEMCQKCRPWCPQGEVELAPCTPHSDRQCGPPTGTVSGFSYNLIGIIVVAVFVPLFVLICLWKCRGCCCPGELQGTPAPSGGSAWVWAGWEEGPALGEEASQHHFHLPGAGRDLSRKYQRGRTEMEDNFQNERILVPVQGEDPVILLRRSFEFFARDVPYKDWKRYGRALDLLENDIVLAELNDKYSLEPFFQMLNTWHNRQGMNASVNTLLETLRRINLGGIAKDISSKLVQQGYYQYEVS
;
A
#
# COMPACT_ATOMS: atom_id res chain seq x y z
N GLU A 1 41.53 37.38 19.69
CA GLU A 1 42.57 36.35 19.48
C GLU A 1 42.54 35.88 18.03
N PRO A 2 43.68 35.50 17.45
CA PRO A 2 43.85 35.38 16.01
C PRO A 2 43.19 34.11 15.46
N ASN A 3 42.41 34.31 14.39
CA ASN A 3 42.13 33.39 13.27
C ASN A 3 42.64 31.95 13.46
N GLY A 4 41.91 31.14 14.22
CA GLY A 4 42.21 29.72 14.40
C GLY A 4 41.84 28.93 13.15
N SER A 5 42.73 28.94 12.15
CA SER A 5 42.64 28.01 11.02
C SER A 5 42.88 26.60 11.55
N SER A 6 41.83 25.84 11.85
CA SER A 6 41.95 24.41 12.13
C SER A 6 42.41 23.71 10.84
N VAL A 7 43.54 23.01 10.93
CA VAL A 7 44.04 22.17 9.83
C VAL A 7 43.41 20.79 9.99
N CYS A 8 42.62 20.35 9.02
CA CYS A 8 42.06 19.01 9.00
C CYS A 8 43.14 18.01 8.58
N LEU A 9 43.30 16.94 9.35
CA LEU A 9 44.15 15.81 9.02
C LEU A 9 43.30 14.65 8.48
N PRO A 10 43.82 13.84 7.56
CA PRO A 10 43.12 12.65 7.09
C PRO A 10 43.04 11.58 8.18
N CYS A 11 42.01 10.74 8.12
CA CYS A 11 41.85 9.61 9.04
C CYS A 11 42.94 8.56 8.86
N GLU A 12 43.25 7.86 9.96
CA GLU A 12 44.19 6.74 9.96
C GLU A 12 43.60 5.49 9.29
N LYS A 13 44.41 4.44 9.19
CA LYS A 13 43.95 3.14 8.66
C LYS A 13 42.90 2.55 9.61
N ASP A 14 41.85 1.96 9.04
CA ASP A 14 40.69 1.43 9.77
C ASP A 14 39.85 2.52 10.48
N GLU A 15 39.98 3.78 10.05
CA GLU A 15 39.11 4.88 10.45
C GLU A 15 38.57 5.66 9.23
N TYR A 16 37.44 6.34 9.42
CA TYR A 16 36.80 7.15 8.38
C TYR A 16 36.00 8.32 8.94
N ILE A 17 35.76 9.33 8.09
CA ILE A 17 34.66 10.28 8.21
C ILE A 17 34.11 10.59 6.82
N GLU A 18 32.81 10.41 6.64
CA GLU A 18 32.14 10.63 5.35
C GLU A 18 31.84 12.10 5.03
N TYR A 19 31.50 12.90 6.03
CA TYR A 19 31.04 14.29 5.85
C TYR A 19 31.99 15.31 6.50
N PRO A 20 32.11 16.55 5.95
CA PRO A 20 32.86 17.62 6.59
C PRO A 20 32.41 17.83 8.04
N ASN A 21 33.37 17.87 8.96
CA ASN A 21 33.11 17.84 10.39
C ASN A 21 34.22 18.61 11.14
N ASP A 22 34.00 18.82 12.42
CA ASP A 22 34.93 19.44 13.38
C ASP A 22 35.41 18.44 14.45
N PHE A 23 35.26 17.14 14.23
CA PHE A 23 35.66 16.12 15.19
C PHE A 23 37.18 16.04 15.31
N SER A 24 37.65 15.92 16.56
CA SER A 24 39.07 15.75 16.86
C SER A 24 39.59 14.34 16.54
N LYS A 25 38.70 13.39 16.21
CA LYS A 25 39.00 11.98 15.95
C LYS A 25 38.08 11.43 14.88
N CYS A 26 38.56 10.45 14.11
CA CYS A 26 37.77 9.75 13.12
C CYS A 26 36.95 8.60 13.74
N LEU A 27 36.00 8.08 12.98
CA LEU A 27 35.18 6.93 13.38
C LEU A 27 35.88 5.63 12.98
N GLY A 28 35.89 4.64 13.87
CA GLY A 28 36.39 3.31 13.54
C GLY A 28 35.55 2.64 12.46
N CYS A 29 36.22 2.00 11.50
CA CYS A 29 35.56 1.26 10.44
C CYS A 29 34.81 0.04 10.99
N GLN A 30 33.64 -0.23 10.44
CA GLN A 30 32.90 -1.46 10.68
C GLN A 30 33.68 -2.65 10.10
N ARG A 31 33.64 -3.79 10.80
CA ARG A 31 34.10 -5.07 10.27
C ARG A 31 32.90 -5.94 9.92
N CYS A 32 32.93 -6.55 8.74
CA CYS A 32 31.86 -7.46 8.34
C CYS A 32 31.91 -8.73 9.19
N ARG A 33 30.72 -9.19 9.60
CA ARG A 33 30.57 -10.43 10.35
C ARG A 33 30.77 -11.65 9.47
N GLU A 34 30.84 -12.83 10.08
CA GLU A 34 30.98 -14.10 9.36
C GLU A 34 29.80 -14.41 8.43
N ASP A 35 28.60 -13.90 8.70
CA ASP A 35 27.40 -14.06 7.86
C ASP A 35 27.31 -13.01 6.73
N GLN A 36 28.28 -12.11 6.65
CA GLN A 36 28.32 -11.01 5.68
C GLN A 36 29.49 -11.16 4.69
N VAL A 37 29.42 -10.38 3.63
CA VAL A 37 30.47 -10.17 2.64
C VAL A 37 30.82 -8.69 2.57
N GLU A 38 32.11 -8.39 2.45
CA GLU A 38 32.58 -7.02 2.21
C GLU A 38 32.32 -6.66 0.75
N LEU A 39 31.44 -5.68 0.54
CA LEU A 39 31.19 -5.12 -0.79
C LEU A 39 32.23 -4.06 -1.15
N SER A 40 32.65 -3.26 -0.16
CA SER A 40 33.71 -2.28 -0.34
C SER A 40 34.56 -2.13 0.91
N PRO A 41 35.89 -2.01 0.77
CA PRO A 41 36.80 -1.82 1.88
C PRO A 41 36.64 -0.44 2.50
N CYS A 42 37.05 -0.29 3.76
CA CYS A 42 37.06 1.01 4.41
C CYS A 42 38.08 1.98 3.79
N ARG A 43 37.72 3.25 3.76
CA ARG A 43 38.58 4.37 3.32
C ARG A 43 38.45 5.50 4.32
N ALA A 44 39.41 6.43 4.34
CA ALA A 44 39.37 7.62 5.19
C ALA A 44 38.08 8.46 5.03
N THR A 45 37.35 8.30 3.93
CA THR A 45 36.11 9.02 3.61
C THR A 45 34.85 8.14 3.54
N SER A 46 34.94 6.84 3.82
CA SER A 46 33.79 5.95 3.72
C SER A 46 33.98 4.70 4.57
N ASN A 47 32.94 4.32 5.30
CA ASN A 47 32.95 3.08 6.06
C ASN A 47 33.08 1.85 5.16
N THR A 48 33.45 0.71 5.75
CA THR A 48 33.28 -0.60 5.13
C THR A 48 31.80 -0.83 4.82
N GLN A 49 31.48 -1.31 3.62
CA GLN A 49 30.12 -1.72 3.26
C GLN A 49 30.00 -3.23 3.34
N CYS A 50 29.09 -3.71 4.20
CA CYS A 50 28.82 -5.12 4.40
C CYS A 50 27.43 -5.47 3.87
N ALA A 51 27.30 -6.63 3.24
CA ALA A 51 26.01 -7.18 2.82
C ALA A 51 25.85 -8.62 3.28
N CYS A 52 24.61 -9.06 3.45
CA CYS A 52 24.30 -10.44 3.79
C CYS A 52 24.71 -11.41 2.68
N LYS A 53 25.18 -12.60 3.06
CA LYS A 53 25.51 -13.67 2.13
C LYS A 53 24.28 -14.12 1.34
N SER A 54 24.51 -14.76 0.19
CA SER A 54 23.45 -15.26 -0.69
C SER A 54 22.43 -16.13 0.06
N GLY A 55 21.14 -15.88 -0.17
CA GLY A 55 20.04 -16.57 0.50
C GLY A 55 19.72 -16.03 1.90
N THR A 56 20.34 -14.93 2.30
CA THR A 56 20.04 -14.21 3.54
C THR A 56 19.86 -12.72 3.30
N PHE A 57 19.12 -12.05 4.19
CA PHE A 57 18.74 -10.65 4.04
C PHE A 57 18.65 -9.93 5.39
N CYS A 58 18.69 -8.60 5.34
CA CYS A 58 18.36 -7.72 6.45
C CYS A 58 17.51 -6.55 5.98
N SER A 59 16.30 -6.35 6.54
CA SER A 59 15.50 -5.16 6.23
C SER A 59 16.22 -3.87 6.63
N PRO A 60 16.19 -2.81 5.80
CA PRO A 60 16.68 -1.48 6.17
C PRO A 60 15.89 -0.82 7.33
N ASP A 61 14.72 -1.34 7.68
CA ASP A 61 13.85 -0.77 8.73
C ASP A 61 14.40 -0.99 10.16
N HIS A 62 15.38 -1.88 10.32
CA HIS A 62 15.95 -2.23 11.62
C HIS A 62 17.46 -2.49 11.51
N PRO A 63 18.24 -2.28 12.60
CA PRO A 63 19.64 -2.63 12.62
C PRO A 63 19.86 -4.10 12.26
N CYS A 64 20.73 -4.36 11.30
CA CYS A 64 21.06 -5.71 10.86
C CYS A 64 21.97 -6.41 11.88
N GLU A 65 21.41 -6.83 13.02
CA GLU A 65 22.13 -7.59 14.06
C GLU A 65 22.55 -8.98 13.55
N MET A 66 21.70 -9.63 12.74
CA MET A 66 21.96 -10.92 12.11
C MET A 66 21.28 -11.01 10.73
N CYS A 67 21.93 -11.68 9.77
CA CYS A 67 21.34 -11.94 8.46
C CYS A 67 20.27 -13.04 8.55
N GLN A 68 19.03 -12.70 8.22
CA GLN A 68 17.88 -13.59 8.26
C GLN A 68 17.85 -14.47 7.02
N LYS A 69 17.47 -15.75 7.15
CA LYS A 69 17.35 -16.63 5.99
C LYS A 69 16.13 -16.24 5.16
N CYS A 70 16.30 -16.16 3.85
CA CYS A 70 15.20 -15.94 2.94
C CYS A 70 14.24 -17.14 2.91
N ARG A 71 12.97 -16.86 2.63
CA ARG A 71 11.98 -17.89 2.36
C ARG A 71 12.40 -18.72 1.13
N PRO A 72 12.36 -20.06 1.24
CA PRO A 72 12.82 -20.95 0.17
C PRO A 72 11.81 -21.11 -0.99
N TRP A 73 10.51 -20.93 -0.73
CA TRP A 73 9.44 -20.95 -1.73
C TRP A 73 8.24 -20.11 -1.27
N CYS A 74 7.36 -19.76 -2.21
CA CYS A 74 6.10 -19.09 -1.90
C CYS A 74 5.00 -20.08 -1.46
N PRO A 75 4.09 -19.68 -0.56
CA PRO A 75 2.94 -20.50 -0.17
C PRO A 75 2.11 -21.00 -1.36
N GLN A 76 1.35 -22.09 -1.17
CA GLN A 76 0.49 -22.65 -2.21
C GLN A 76 -0.54 -21.61 -2.68
N GLY A 77 -0.62 -21.39 -3.99
CA GLY A 77 -1.52 -20.40 -4.60
C GLY A 77 -0.92 -19.00 -4.74
N GLU A 78 0.32 -18.79 -4.28
CA GLU A 78 1.07 -17.54 -4.49
C GLU A 78 2.24 -17.76 -5.45
N VAL A 79 2.56 -16.72 -6.21
CA VAL A 79 3.74 -16.66 -7.09
C VAL A 79 4.78 -15.71 -6.51
N GLU A 80 6.04 -15.93 -6.88
CA GLU A 80 7.12 -15.02 -6.53
C GLU A 80 6.93 -13.70 -7.29
N LEU A 81 6.68 -12.62 -6.53
CA LEU A 81 6.57 -11.26 -7.05
C LEU A 81 7.96 -10.61 -7.16
N ALA A 82 8.85 -10.93 -6.21
CA ALA A 82 10.24 -10.46 -6.22
C ALA A 82 11.18 -11.48 -5.56
N PRO A 83 12.42 -11.62 -6.08
CA PRO A 83 13.41 -12.52 -5.53
C PRO A 83 13.94 -12.03 -4.17
N CYS A 84 14.55 -12.94 -3.43
CA CYS A 84 15.34 -12.62 -2.25
C CYS A 84 16.54 -11.74 -2.61
N THR A 85 16.72 -10.64 -1.87
CA THR A 85 17.88 -9.73 -2.01
C THR A 85 18.61 -9.63 -0.66
N PRO A 86 19.83 -9.08 -0.59
CA PRO A 86 20.52 -8.87 0.69
C PRO A 86 19.76 -7.94 1.66
N HIS A 87 18.76 -7.21 1.18
CA HIS A 87 18.01 -6.20 1.93
C HIS A 87 16.52 -6.51 2.09
N SER A 88 16.00 -7.56 1.45
CA SER A 88 14.60 -7.95 1.54
C SER A 88 14.41 -9.44 1.32
N ASP A 89 13.46 -10.03 2.05
CA ASP A 89 13.03 -11.40 1.78
C ASP A 89 12.39 -11.52 0.39
N ARG A 90 12.23 -12.77 -0.06
CA ARG A 90 11.37 -13.12 -1.19
C ARG A 90 9.97 -12.59 -0.95
N GLN A 91 9.40 -11.93 -1.96
CA GLN A 91 8.03 -11.43 -1.92
C GLN A 91 7.12 -12.38 -2.67
N CYS A 92 6.01 -12.74 -2.03
CA CYS A 92 5.01 -13.66 -2.56
C CYS A 92 3.66 -12.95 -2.57
N GLY A 93 2.84 -13.27 -3.55
CA GLY A 93 1.48 -12.78 -3.63
C GLY A 93 0.64 -13.57 -4.64
N PRO A 94 -0.66 -13.25 -4.77
CA PRO A 94 -1.52 -13.97 -5.70
C PRO A 94 -0.95 -13.87 -7.11
N PRO A 95 -1.12 -14.90 -7.96
CA PRO A 95 -0.84 -14.77 -9.38
C PRO A 95 -1.61 -13.56 -9.87
N THR A 96 -0.89 -12.54 -10.34
CA THR A 96 -1.49 -11.44 -11.10
C THR A 96 -2.07 -12.06 -12.36
N GLY A 97 -3.31 -12.55 -12.23
CA GLY A 97 -4.15 -12.88 -13.35
C GLY A 97 -4.17 -11.65 -14.24
N THR A 98 -3.83 -11.87 -15.51
CA THR A 98 -4.24 -11.09 -16.67
C THR A 98 -5.00 -9.82 -16.32
N VAL A 99 -4.38 -8.66 -16.60
CA VAL A 99 -5.09 -7.39 -16.78
C VAL A 99 -6.50 -7.65 -17.28
N SER A 100 -7.47 -7.38 -16.43
CA SER A 100 -8.88 -7.50 -16.74
C SER A 100 -9.12 -6.76 -18.05
N GLY A 101 -9.65 -7.48 -19.03
CA GLY A 101 -9.57 -7.11 -20.45
C GLY A 101 -10.06 -5.70 -20.73
N PHE A 102 -9.12 -4.77 -20.93
CA PHE A 102 -9.24 -3.86 -22.04
C PHE A 102 -8.97 -4.69 -23.29
N SER A 103 -10.03 -5.39 -23.72
CA SER A 103 -10.03 -6.27 -24.88
C SER A 103 -9.29 -5.60 -26.02
N TYR A 104 -8.30 -6.26 -26.63
CA TYR A 104 -7.63 -5.77 -27.84
C TYR A 104 -8.63 -5.34 -28.94
N ASN A 105 -9.85 -5.90 -28.89
CA ASN A 105 -11.01 -5.46 -29.67
C ASN A 105 -11.41 -3.99 -29.43
N LEU A 106 -11.41 -3.49 -28.19
CA LEU A 106 -11.75 -2.10 -27.88
C LEU A 106 -10.68 -1.13 -28.41
N ILE A 107 -9.41 -1.49 -28.26
CA ILE A 107 -8.29 -0.71 -28.82
C ILE A 107 -8.36 -0.73 -30.35
N GLY A 108 -8.63 -1.89 -30.96
CA GLY A 108 -8.84 -2.02 -32.40
C GLY A 108 -10.02 -1.19 -32.91
N ILE A 109 -11.13 -1.16 -32.18
CA ILE A 109 -12.31 -0.35 -32.52
C ILE A 109 -11.98 1.15 -32.46
N ILE A 110 -11.26 1.61 -31.43
CA ILE A 110 -10.87 3.03 -31.31
C ILE A 110 -9.92 3.42 -32.46
N VAL A 111 -8.96 2.57 -32.80
CA VAL A 111 -8.04 2.82 -33.92
C VAL A 111 -8.81 2.90 -35.24
N VAL A 112 -9.71 1.96 -35.52
CA VAL A 112 -10.52 2.00 -36.75
C VAL A 112 -11.47 3.21 -36.75
N ALA A 113 -12.15 3.49 -35.64
CA ALA A 113 -13.11 4.59 -35.53
C ALA A 113 -12.47 5.98 -35.59
N VAL A 114 -11.18 6.13 -35.28
CA VAL A 114 -10.48 7.41 -35.40
C VAL A 114 -9.71 7.52 -36.73
N PHE A 115 -8.97 6.48 -37.12
CA PHE A 115 -8.10 6.55 -38.28
C PHE A 115 -8.85 6.42 -39.62
N VAL A 116 -9.95 5.66 -39.69
CA VAL A 116 -10.76 5.56 -40.92
C VAL A 116 -11.42 6.91 -41.28
N PRO A 117 -12.14 7.61 -40.40
CA PRO A 117 -12.70 8.91 -40.75
C PRO A 117 -11.62 9.96 -40.98
N LEU A 118 -10.48 9.92 -40.26
CA LEU A 118 -9.35 10.80 -40.54
C LEU A 118 -8.80 10.57 -41.96
N PHE A 119 -8.66 9.30 -42.37
CA PHE A 119 -8.22 8.93 -43.71
C PHE A 119 -9.22 9.37 -44.78
N VAL A 120 -10.53 9.18 -44.53
CA VAL A 120 -11.60 9.66 -45.43
C VAL A 120 -11.58 11.18 -45.55
N LEU A 121 -11.40 11.92 -44.45
CA LEU A 121 -11.28 13.39 -44.47
C LEU A 121 -10.05 13.84 -45.26
N ILE A 122 -8.90 13.16 -45.09
CA ILE A 122 -7.67 13.43 -45.86
C ILE A 122 -7.90 13.13 -47.35
N CYS A 123 -8.57 12.03 -47.70
CA CYS A 123 -8.93 11.70 -49.07
C CYS A 123 -9.88 12.75 -49.66
N LEU A 124 -10.91 13.18 -48.92
CA LEU A 124 -11.84 14.22 -49.37
C LEU A 124 -11.16 15.58 -49.53
N TRP A 125 -10.19 15.91 -48.67
CA TRP A 125 -9.36 17.11 -48.81
C TRP A 125 -8.42 17.04 -50.01
N LYS A 126 -7.85 15.87 -50.30
CA LYS A 126 -7.02 15.64 -51.50
C LYS A 126 -7.85 15.57 -52.79
N CYS A 127 -9.06 15.04 -52.74
CA CYS A 127 -9.99 15.02 -53.88
C CYS A 127 -10.60 16.39 -54.17
N ARG A 128 -10.76 17.27 -53.16
CA ARG A 128 -11.11 18.70 -53.39
C ARG A 128 -10.01 19.49 -54.12
N GLY A 129 -8.78 18.97 -54.17
CA GLY A 129 -7.67 19.53 -54.94
C GLY A 129 -7.56 19.03 -56.39
N CYS A 130 -8.38 18.05 -56.79
CA CYS A 130 -8.37 17.49 -58.14
C CYS A 130 -9.80 17.39 -58.70
N CYS A 131 -10.26 18.45 -59.36
CA CYS A 131 -11.24 18.40 -60.44
C CYS A 131 -10.51 18.99 -61.66
N CYS A 132 -10.57 18.47 -62.89
CA CYS A 132 -11.77 18.18 -63.71
C CYS A 132 -11.52 17.00 -64.73
N PRO A 133 -12.30 16.78 -65.82
CA PRO A 133 -13.45 15.84 -65.87
C PRO A 133 -13.48 14.91 -67.14
N GLY A 134 -14.53 14.08 -67.26
CA GLY A 134 -14.94 13.35 -68.49
C GLY A 134 -14.61 11.85 -68.46
N GLU A 135 -15.43 10.89 -68.89
CA GLU A 135 -16.53 10.87 -69.86
C GLU A 135 -17.35 9.56 -69.65
N LEU A 136 -18.66 9.60 -69.89
CA LEU A 136 -19.54 8.43 -70.04
C LEU A 136 -19.22 7.66 -71.34
N GLN A 137 -19.18 6.33 -71.32
CA GLN A 137 -19.85 5.53 -72.37
C GLN A 137 -20.05 4.06 -71.95
N GLY A 138 -21.19 3.49 -72.38
CA GLY A 138 -21.76 2.23 -71.90
C GLY A 138 -21.21 0.92 -72.49
N THR A 139 -21.68 -0.15 -71.83
CA THR A 139 -21.90 -1.58 -72.18
C THR A 139 -21.67 -2.03 -73.64
N PRO A 140 -21.29 -3.32 -73.92
CA PRO A 140 -21.95 -4.53 -73.36
C PRO A 140 -21.06 -5.77 -73.07
N ALA A 141 -21.68 -6.78 -72.46
CA ALA A 141 -21.21 -8.17 -72.20
C ALA A 141 -21.00 -8.97 -73.52
N PRO A 142 -20.45 -10.22 -73.57
CA PRO A 142 -20.59 -11.31 -72.59
C PRO A 142 -19.43 -12.34 -72.42
N SER A 143 -19.67 -13.31 -71.51
CA SER A 143 -19.36 -14.75 -71.58
C SER A 143 -18.30 -15.38 -70.63
N GLY A 144 -18.69 -16.52 -70.05
CA GLY A 144 -17.87 -17.54 -69.35
C GLY A 144 -17.83 -17.39 -67.82
N GLY A 145 -18.62 -18.09 -67.00
CA GLY A 145 -18.59 -19.55 -66.71
C GLY A 145 -17.61 -19.77 -65.55
N SER A 146 -17.96 -20.19 -64.33
CA SER A 146 -18.65 -21.41 -63.86
C SER A 146 -19.23 -21.15 -62.43
N ALA A 147 -20.47 -21.55 -62.10
CA ALA A 147 -20.90 -22.83 -61.50
C ALA A 147 -19.99 -23.28 -60.33
N TRP A 148 -20.46 -23.53 -59.10
CA TRP A 148 -21.61 -24.35 -58.70
C TRP A 148 -22.25 -23.93 -57.36
N VAL A 149 -23.57 -24.16 -57.30
CA VAL A 149 -24.47 -24.10 -56.14
C VAL A 149 -24.56 -25.50 -55.49
N TRP A 150 -24.66 -25.57 -54.16
CA TRP A 150 -25.44 -26.57 -53.40
C TRP A 150 -25.99 -25.84 -52.15
N ALA A 151 -27.30 -25.54 -52.09
CA ALA A 151 -28.36 -26.30 -51.38
C ALA A 151 -28.12 -26.36 -49.86
N GLY A 152 -28.89 -25.67 -49.01
CA GLY A 152 -30.19 -26.13 -48.46
C GLY A 152 -29.94 -27.13 -47.30
N TRP A 153 -30.45 -26.97 -46.09
CA TRP A 153 -31.82 -27.34 -45.66
C TRP A 153 -32.22 -26.68 -44.31
N GLU A 154 -33.52 -26.71 -44.07
CA GLU A 154 -34.37 -26.14 -43.01
C GLU A 154 -34.55 -27.01 -41.74
N GLU A 155 -35.13 -26.37 -40.71
CA GLU A 155 -35.92 -26.89 -39.55
C GLU A 155 -35.22 -27.76 -38.48
N GLY A 156 -35.15 -27.34 -37.21
CA GLY A 156 -36.22 -27.51 -36.21
C GLY A 156 -35.65 -27.96 -34.83
N PRO A 157 -36.45 -28.09 -33.75
CA PRO A 157 -36.19 -27.42 -32.45
C PRO A 157 -35.86 -28.32 -31.22
N ALA A 158 -35.57 -27.63 -30.09
CA ALA A 158 -36.07 -27.86 -28.71
C ALA A 158 -35.11 -28.28 -27.56
N LEU A 159 -35.32 -27.58 -26.42
CA LEU A 159 -35.38 -28.04 -25.01
C LEU A 159 -34.12 -28.33 -24.16
N GLY A 160 -34.14 -27.74 -22.94
CA GLY A 160 -33.60 -28.26 -21.66
C GLY A 160 -32.16 -27.86 -21.32
N GLU A 161 -31.86 -27.00 -20.32
CA GLU A 161 -31.73 -27.28 -18.85
C GLU A 161 -30.70 -28.41 -18.58
N GLU A 162 -29.64 -28.30 -17.76
CA GLU A 162 -29.54 -27.77 -16.38
C GLU A 162 -28.08 -27.39 -16.01
N ALA A 163 -27.99 -26.52 -14.99
CA ALA A 163 -26.79 -26.24 -14.21
C ALA A 163 -26.52 -27.37 -13.19
N SER A 164 -25.26 -27.79 -13.03
CA SER A 164 -24.83 -28.67 -11.94
C SER A 164 -24.00 -27.91 -10.91
N GLN A 165 -24.59 -27.72 -9.74
CA GLN A 165 -23.97 -27.19 -8.52
C GLN A 165 -23.87 -28.34 -7.52
N HIS A 166 -22.66 -28.79 -7.21
CA HIS A 166 -22.45 -29.87 -6.24
C HIS A 166 -22.32 -29.31 -4.81
N HIS A 167 -23.38 -29.49 -4.03
CA HIS A 167 -23.36 -29.51 -2.56
C HIS A 167 -22.88 -30.89 -2.08
N PHE A 168 -21.97 -30.92 -1.10
CA PHE A 168 -21.61 -32.12 -0.34
C PHE A 168 -21.82 -31.83 1.15
N HIS A 169 -22.51 -32.72 1.85
CA HIS A 169 -22.82 -32.60 3.28
C HIS A 169 -22.45 -33.87 4.05
N LEU A 170 -21.96 -33.65 5.29
CA LEU A 170 -22.01 -34.46 6.54
C LEU A 170 -20.87 -35.47 6.81
N PRO A 171 -20.59 -35.88 8.09
CA PRO A 171 -21.08 -35.38 9.41
C PRO A 171 -20.01 -35.24 10.55
N GLY A 172 -20.38 -34.50 11.62
CA GLY A 172 -20.42 -35.04 13.01
C GLY A 172 -19.23 -34.90 14.00
N ALA A 173 -19.48 -34.09 15.05
CA ALA A 173 -19.13 -34.24 16.48
C ALA A 173 -17.79 -33.72 17.06
N GLY A 174 -17.90 -32.67 17.89
CA GLY A 174 -16.93 -32.24 18.90
C GLY A 174 -17.51 -31.11 19.79
N ARG A 175 -17.53 -31.30 21.11
CA ARG A 175 -18.34 -30.58 22.11
C ARG A 175 -17.71 -29.26 22.62
N ASP A 176 -18.58 -28.27 22.78
CA ASP A 176 -18.85 -27.43 23.97
C ASP A 176 -17.67 -26.90 24.82
N LEU A 177 -17.40 -25.59 24.75
CA LEU A 177 -16.78 -24.76 25.81
C LEU A 177 -16.95 -23.26 25.49
N SER A 178 -18.18 -22.76 25.45
CA SER A 178 -18.41 -21.30 25.48
C SER A 178 -19.78 -20.96 26.08
N ARG A 179 -19.87 -21.01 27.41
CA ARG A 179 -21.07 -20.56 28.13
C ARG A 179 -20.81 -19.94 29.51
N LYS A 180 -19.61 -19.41 29.78
CA LYS A 180 -19.32 -18.75 31.07
C LYS A 180 -18.60 -17.40 31.01
N TYR A 181 -18.52 -16.76 29.85
CA TYR A 181 -17.91 -15.42 29.73
C TYR A 181 -18.89 -14.36 29.21
N GLN A 182 -20.10 -14.32 29.77
CA GLN A 182 -21.12 -13.34 29.37
C GLN A 182 -21.94 -12.77 30.54
N ARG A 183 -21.43 -12.85 31.78
CA ARG A 183 -22.16 -12.35 32.96
C ARG A 183 -21.38 -11.31 33.77
N GLY A 184 -20.90 -10.27 33.08
CA GLY A 184 -20.24 -9.14 33.72
C GLY A 184 -20.05 -7.90 32.83
N ARG A 185 -20.93 -7.66 31.86
CA ARG A 185 -20.79 -6.56 30.86
C ARG A 185 -22.04 -5.69 30.71
N THR A 186 -22.87 -5.54 31.74
CA THR A 186 -24.18 -4.89 31.56
C THR A 186 -24.55 -3.92 32.68
N GLU A 187 -23.58 -3.15 33.17
CA GLU A 187 -23.84 -2.03 34.11
C GLU A 187 -23.02 -0.76 33.79
N MET A 188 -22.41 -0.65 32.61
CA MET A 188 -21.62 0.53 32.21
C MET A 188 -21.91 0.96 30.76
N GLU A 189 -23.18 0.92 30.35
CA GLU A 189 -23.62 1.29 28.99
C GLU A 189 -24.77 2.33 28.99
N ASP A 190 -24.89 3.13 30.05
CA ASP A 190 -26.01 4.10 30.17
C ASP A 190 -25.57 5.56 30.29
N ASN A 191 -24.57 6.00 29.50
CA ASN A 191 -24.36 7.44 29.27
C ASN A 191 -23.68 7.83 27.93
N PHE A 192 -23.61 6.93 26.95
CA PHE A 192 -22.95 7.18 25.66
C PHE A 192 -23.93 7.50 24.51
N GLN A 193 -25.22 7.68 24.79
CA GLN A 193 -26.28 7.72 23.77
C GLN A 193 -26.46 9.05 23.03
N ASN A 194 -25.40 9.81 22.76
CA ASN A 194 -25.53 10.90 21.78
C ASN A 194 -24.21 11.20 21.06
N GLU A 195 -23.60 10.15 20.53
CA GLU A 195 -22.32 10.25 19.85
C GLU A 195 -22.49 10.37 18.35
N ARG A 196 -22.02 11.50 17.83
CA ARG A 196 -22.00 11.75 16.40
C ARG A 196 -20.78 11.07 15.79
N ILE A 197 -21.02 10.08 14.95
CA ILE A 197 -19.99 9.35 14.21
C ILE A 197 -19.33 10.33 13.23
N LEU A 198 -18.00 10.27 13.15
CA LEU A 198 -17.25 11.04 12.15
C LEU A 198 -17.04 10.18 10.90
N VAL A 199 -17.36 10.75 9.74
CA VAL A 199 -17.08 10.17 8.43
C VAL A 199 -16.10 11.05 7.65
N PRO A 200 -15.15 10.48 6.88
CA PRO A 200 -14.25 11.24 6.02
C PRO A 200 -15.02 12.11 5.03
N VAL A 201 -14.53 13.32 4.75
CA VAL A 201 -15.09 14.17 3.68
C VAL A 201 -14.81 13.55 2.31
N GLN A 202 -15.76 13.65 1.37
CA GLN A 202 -15.65 13.02 0.05
C GLN A 202 -14.49 13.60 -0.76
N GLY A 203 -13.69 12.73 -1.38
CA GLY A 203 -12.61 13.10 -2.33
C GLY A 203 -11.19 12.93 -1.81
N GLU A 204 -10.99 12.67 -0.52
CA GLU A 204 -9.68 12.34 0.06
C GLU A 204 -9.61 10.87 0.54
N ASP A 205 -8.41 10.28 0.49
CA ASP A 205 -8.17 8.91 0.94
C ASP A 205 -8.39 8.80 2.46
N PRO A 206 -9.31 7.92 2.94
CA PRO A 206 -9.58 7.72 4.37
C PRO A 206 -8.34 7.37 5.20
N VAL A 207 -7.35 6.69 4.62
CA VAL A 207 -6.10 6.32 5.30
C VAL A 207 -5.24 7.55 5.55
N ILE A 208 -5.15 8.44 4.55
CA ILE A 208 -4.38 9.69 4.66
C ILE A 208 -5.04 10.63 5.66
N LEU A 209 -6.38 10.75 5.63
CA LEU A 209 -7.12 11.56 6.60
C LEU A 209 -6.96 11.04 8.03
N LEU A 210 -7.00 9.72 8.22
CA LEU A 210 -6.76 9.11 9.52
C LEU A 210 -5.36 9.44 10.03
N ARG A 211 -4.33 9.31 9.20
CA ARG A 211 -2.96 9.63 9.60
C ARG A 211 -2.77 11.11 9.91
N ARG A 212 -3.39 12.03 9.15
CA ARG A 212 -3.39 13.47 9.47
C ARG A 212 -4.06 13.77 10.80
N SER A 213 -5.08 13.00 11.18
CA SER A 213 -5.75 13.18 12.47
C SER A 213 -4.81 12.95 13.66
N PHE A 214 -3.75 12.14 13.52
CA PHE A 214 -2.83 11.78 14.61
C PHE A 214 -2.13 12.99 15.23
N GLU A 215 -1.88 14.05 14.46
CA GLU A 215 -1.30 15.29 14.98
C GLU A 215 -2.20 15.95 16.04
N PHE A 216 -3.52 15.84 15.90
CA PHE A 216 -4.48 16.38 16.88
C PHE A 216 -4.45 15.56 18.17
N PHE A 217 -4.37 14.23 18.06
CA PHE A 217 -4.24 13.35 19.23
C PHE A 217 -2.91 13.58 19.95
N ALA A 218 -1.80 13.60 19.22
CA ALA A 218 -0.46 13.81 19.79
C ALA A 218 -0.33 15.17 20.49
N ARG A 219 -1.00 16.21 19.98
CA ARG A 219 -0.99 17.56 20.57
C ARG A 219 -1.93 17.71 21.77
N ASP A 220 -3.16 17.19 21.67
CA ASP A 220 -4.24 17.53 22.60
C ASP A 220 -4.37 16.53 23.77
N VAL A 221 -3.85 15.31 23.62
CA VAL A 221 -3.86 14.32 24.70
C VAL A 221 -2.67 14.61 25.66
N PRO A 222 -2.92 14.71 26.98
CA PRO A 222 -1.87 15.01 27.94
C PRO A 222 -0.69 14.02 27.87
N TYR A 223 0.53 14.54 27.92
CA TYR A 223 1.74 13.72 27.84
C TYR A 223 1.84 12.64 28.94
N LYS A 224 1.26 12.86 30.12
CA LYS A 224 1.24 11.82 31.17
C LYS A 224 0.35 10.62 30.82
N ASP A 225 -0.61 10.79 29.90
CA ASP A 225 -1.65 9.81 29.58
C ASP A 225 -1.40 9.08 28.24
N TRP A 226 -0.43 9.49 27.41
CA TRP A 226 -0.23 8.89 26.08
C TRP A 226 0.09 7.38 26.13
N LYS A 227 0.89 6.93 27.09
CA LYS A 227 1.17 5.49 27.29
C LYS A 227 -0.08 4.74 27.77
N ARG A 228 -0.85 5.34 28.68
CA ARG A 228 -2.14 4.78 29.15
C ARG A 228 -3.13 4.66 28.01
N TYR A 229 -3.12 5.62 27.09
CA TYR A 229 -3.92 5.60 25.88
C TYR A 229 -3.47 4.51 24.90
N GLY A 230 -2.16 4.36 24.65
CA GLY A 230 -1.61 3.26 23.86
C GLY A 230 -2.03 1.88 24.35
N ARG A 231 -1.98 1.65 25.67
CA ARG A 231 -2.47 0.41 26.29
C ARG A 231 -3.96 0.17 26.06
N ALA A 232 -4.77 1.23 26.10
CA ALA A 232 -6.21 1.14 25.89
C ALA A 232 -6.59 0.88 24.41
N LEU A 233 -5.65 1.15 23.49
CA LEU A 233 -5.69 0.79 22.07
C LEU A 233 -5.19 -0.65 21.79
N ASP A 234 -4.93 -1.44 22.84
CA ASP A 234 -4.40 -2.81 22.79
C ASP A 234 -2.99 -2.91 22.16
N LEU A 235 -2.17 -1.86 22.28
CA LEU A 235 -0.74 -1.93 21.96
C LEU A 235 0.03 -2.67 23.07
N LEU A 236 1.06 -3.41 22.65
CA LEU A 236 1.95 -4.10 23.58
C LEU A 236 2.94 -3.12 24.22
N GLU A 237 3.39 -3.41 25.44
CA GLU A 237 4.36 -2.54 26.15
C GLU A 237 5.66 -2.34 25.37
N ASN A 238 6.15 -3.37 24.67
CA ASN A 238 7.35 -3.27 23.85
C ASN A 238 7.15 -2.24 22.71
N ASP A 239 5.97 -2.19 22.10
CA ASP A 239 5.67 -1.25 21.01
C ASP A 239 5.61 0.20 21.52
N ILE A 240 5.07 0.40 22.72
CA ILE A 240 4.99 1.71 23.38
C ILE A 240 6.39 2.20 23.79
N VAL A 241 7.24 1.31 24.29
CA VAL A 241 8.63 1.63 24.65
C VAL A 241 9.47 1.91 23.40
N LEU A 242 9.29 1.15 22.31
CA LEU A 242 9.98 1.41 21.05
C LEU A 242 9.62 2.77 20.47
N ALA A 243 8.35 3.19 20.58
CA ALA A 243 7.93 4.52 20.16
C ALA A 243 8.61 5.64 20.99
N GLU A 244 8.97 5.38 22.24
CA GLU A 244 9.70 6.31 23.12
C GLU A 244 11.19 6.46 22.77
N LEU A 245 11.78 5.45 22.14
CA LEU A 245 13.22 5.40 21.85
C LEU A 245 13.59 6.01 20.48
N ASN A 246 12.61 6.28 19.61
CA ASN A 246 12.83 6.82 18.27
C ASN A 246 12.99 8.37 18.26
N ASP A 247 14.17 8.81 18.70
CA ASP A 247 14.93 10.03 18.43
C ASP A 247 14.39 11.47 18.72
N LYS A 248 15.37 12.34 18.95
CA LYS A 248 15.50 13.54 19.78
C LYS A 248 15.05 14.87 19.13
N TYR A 249 14.29 14.85 18.02
CA TYR A 249 14.04 16.08 17.25
C TYR A 249 12.70 16.23 16.50
N SER A 250 11.67 15.40 16.67
CA SER A 250 10.48 15.56 15.81
C SER A 250 9.18 14.95 16.33
N LEU A 251 8.35 15.76 17.00
CA LEU A 251 6.90 15.54 17.23
C LEU A 251 6.48 14.13 17.72
N GLU A 252 7.47 13.49 18.35
CA GLU A 252 7.50 12.80 19.62
C GLU A 252 6.61 11.54 19.80
N PRO A 253 7.04 10.60 20.66
CA PRO A 253 6.66 9.18 20.73
C PRO A 253 5.19 8.79 20.54
N PHE A 254 4.26 9.68 20.87
CA PHE A 254 2.83 9.45 20.66
C PHE A 254 2.50 9.25 19.18
N PHE A 255 3.00 10.12 18.30
CA PHE A 255 2.67 10.01 16.87
C PHE A 255 3.16 8.66 16.31
N GLN A 256 4.34 8.21 16.73
CA GLN A 256 4.88 6.91 16.36
C GLN A 256 4.06 5.76 16.94
N MET A 257 3.62 5.87 18.19
CA MET A 257 2.71 4.90 18.79
C MET A 257 1.41 4.75 17.99
N LEU A 258 0.83 5.85 17.48
CA LEU A 258 -0.38 5.81 16.64
C LEU A 258 -0.12 5.20 15.26
N ASN A 259 1.05 5.44 14.67
CA ASN A 259 1.45 4.75 13.43
C ASN A 259 1.55 3.23 13.65
N THR A 260 2.18 2.80 14.75
CA THR A 260 2.26 1.38 15.10
C THR A 260 0.87 0.77 15.29
N TRP A 261 -0.04 1.46 15.99
CA TRP A 261 -1.42 1.03 16.12
C TRP A 261 -2.13 0.90 14.77
N HIS A 262 -2.00 1.89 13.91
CA HIS A 262 -2.62 1.88 12.58
C HIS A 262 -2.12 0.70 11.73
N ASN A 263 -0.82 0.44 11.74
CA ASN A 263 -0.21 -0.67 11.01
C ASN A 263 -0.72 -2.04 11.50
N ARG A 264 -1.01 -2.19 12.80
CA ARG A 264 -1.57 -3.43 13.37
C ARG A 264 -3.05 -3.61 13.04
N GLN A 265 -3.83 -2.54 13.03
CA GLN A 265 -5.27 -2.60 12.78
C GLN A 265 -5.63 -2.68 11.29
N GLY A 266 -4.77 -2.16 10.41
CA GLY A 266 -5.01 -2.15 8.96
C GLY A 266 -6.31 -1.42 8.60
N MET A 267 -7.15 -2.05 7.78
CA MET A 267 -8.42 -1.46 7.32
C MET A 267 -9.47 -1.27 8.42
N ASN A 268 -9.30 -1.89 9.59
CA ASN A 268 -10.20 -1.70 10.73
C ASN A 268 -9.86 -0.44 11.55
N ALA A 269 -8.77 0.26 11.21
CA ALA A 269 -8.38 1.48 11.88
C ALA A 269 -9.35 2.62 11.51
N SER A 270 -9.92 3.28 12.52
CA SER A 270 -10.81 4.44 12.30
C SER A 270 -10.56 5.52 13.34
N VAL A 271 -10.87 6.77 12.98
CA VAL A 271 -10.80 7.90 13.91
C VAL A 271 -11.80 7.74 15.05
N ASN A 272 -12.93 7.08 14.79
CA ASN A 272 -13.95 6.79 15.80
C ASN A 272 -13.41 5.83 16.88
N THR A 273 -12.59 4.84 16.50
CA THR A 273 -11.90 3.95 17.44
C THR A 273 -10.97 4.73 18.38
N LEU A 274 -10.23 5.70 17.84
CA LEU A 274 -9.35 6.57 18.63
C LEU A 274 -10.14 7.45 19.61
N LEU A 275 -11.22 8.08 19.14
CA LEU A 275 -12.09 8.92 19.95
C LEU A 275 -12.78 8.11 21.06
N GLU A 276 -13.28 6.93 20.74
CA GLU A 276 -13.94 6.04 21.70
C GLU A 276 -12.97 5.59 22.79
N THR A 277 -11.73 5.28 22.41
CA THR A 277 -10.71 4.89 23.36
C THR A 277 -10.37 6.02 24.35
N LEU A 278 -10.36 7.28 23.91
CA LEU A 278 -10.17 8.43 24.81
C LEU A 278 -11.28 8.52 25.84
N ARG A 279 -12.53 8.28 25.44
CA ARG A 279 -13.68 8.28 26.36
C ARG A 279 -13.57 7.17 27.39
N ARG A 280 -13.21 5.95 26.96
CA ARG A 280 -12.97 4.80 27.85
C ARG A 280 -11.91 5.07 28.92
N ILE A 281 -10.92 5.92 28.66
CA ILE A 281 -9.88 6.27 29.64
C ILE A 281 -10.16 7.56 30.44
N ASN A 282 -11.41 8.04 30.43
CA ASN A 282 -11.87 9.26 31.09
C ASN A 282 -11.31 10.57 30.49
N LEU A 283 -10.93 10.56 29.22
CA LEU A 283 -10.51 11.75 28.45
C LEU A 283 -11.60 12.17 27.44
N GLY A 284 -12.87 12.00 27.80
CA GLY A 284 -14.00 12.30 26.90
C GLY A 284 -14.15 13.78 26.52
N GLY A 285 -13.69 14.71 27.37
CA GLY A 285 -13.60 16.13 27.01
C GLY A 285 -12.64 16.39 25.85
N ILE A 286 -11.44 15.79 25.92
CA ILE A 286 -10.43 15.88 24.86
C ILE A 286 -10.93 15.23 23.56
N ALA A 287 -11.64 14.12 23.66
CA ALA A 287 -12.26 13.49 22.49
C ALA A 287 -13.26 14.43 21.77
N LYS A 288 -14.07 15.18 22.53
CA LYS A 288 -15.00 16.18 21.97
C LYS A 288 -14.26 17.35 21.32
N ASP A 289 -13.18 17.82 21.94
CA ASP A 289 -12.36 18.90 21.41
C ASP A 289 -11.65 18.50 20.10
N ILE A 290 -11.05 17.31 20.07
CA ILE A 290 -10.41 16.76 18.86
C ILE A 290 -11.45 16.59 17.74
N SER A 291 -12.61 16.01 18.04
CA SER A 291 -13.71 15.85 17.06
C SER A 291 -14.11 17.20 16.45
N SER A 292 -14.27 18.23 17.28
CA SER A 292 -14.64 19.57 16.81
C SER A 292 -13.56 20.18 15.91
N LYS A 293 -12.27 20.01 16.27
CA LYS A 293 -11.13 20.49 15.46
C LYS A 293 -11.04 19.77 14.12
N LEU A 294 -11.24 18.45 14.09
CA LEU A 294 -11.21 17.65 12.85
C LEU A 294 -12.30 18.08 11.87
N VAL A 295 -13.49 18.43 12.38
CA VAL A 295 -14.58 18.97 11.56
C VAL A 295 -14.30 20.39 11.10
N GLN A 296 -13.78 21.25 11.99
CA GLN A 296 -13.42 22.63 11.64
C GLN A 296 -12.34 22.72 10.56
N GLN A 297 -11.39 21.78 10.57
CA GLN A 297 -10.31 21.69 9.56
C GLN A 297 -10.77 21.01 8.26
N GLY A 298 -12.01 20.52 8.19
CA GLY A 298 -12.59 19.92 6.99
C GLY A 298 -12.11 18.50 6.68
N TYR A 299 -11.43 17.83 7.62
CA TYR A 299 -11.00 16.43 7.42
C TYR A 299 -12.14 15.43 7.58
N TYR A 300 -13.08 15.74 8.47
CA TYR A 300 -14.21 14.89 8.79
C TYR A 300 -15.50 15.70 8.84
N GLN A 301 -16.62 15.02 8.68
CA GLN A 301 -17.95 15.57 8.93
C GLN A 301 -18.71 14.63 9.85
N TYR A 302 -19.69 15.18 10.57
CA TYR A 302 -20.62 14.34 11.33
C TYR A 302 -21.50 13.57 10.36
N GLU A 303 -21.67 12.28 10.60
CA GLU A 303 -22.65 11.46 9.92
C GLU A 303 -24.04 12.07 10.15
N VAL A 304 -24.71 12.39 9.05
CA VAL A 304 -26.08 12.90 9.11
C VAL A 304 -26.97 11.69 9.35
N SER A 305 -27.59 11.62 10.53
CA SER A 305 -28.57 10.59 10.89
C SER A 305 -29.83 10.68 10.03
#